data_AF-A0A0U2YQ43-F1
#
_entry.id   AF-A0A0U2YQ43-F1
#
_cell.length_a   1.000
_cell.length_b   1.000
_cell.length_c   1.000
_cell.angle_alpha   90.00
_cell.angle_beta   90.00
_cell.angle_gamma   90.00
#
_symmetry.space_group_name_H-M   'P 1'
#
loop_
_entity.id
_entity.type
_entity.pdbx_description
1 polymer ?
#
loop_
_entity_poly.entity_id
_entity_poly.type
_entity_poly.pdbx_seq_one_letter_code
_entity_poly.pdbx_strand_id
1 'polypeptide(L)'
;VYSSAVSDVYQDLFGEGSYSGKGIYDIDAFESALKGRVPDSTMLSHDLFEGVFARSGLASDIEVVEEFPARYDVAAARQHRWARGDWQLLPWMLGLVKGTGRQEKTGFVPAIGLWKMFDNLRRTLSAPAAIVALLAGWTLPTAAAFLWTGFVLLVVALPTLLPVIAALLPRHNGITLRSHLAALGTDVVSALGQTALLVAFLAHHAWLMTDAIGRTLFRLTITQRRLLEWITAAQSKSSLRAGWVGLYVQMAGGVAIGVLAALFVWRFGAAAAPIGLPFILAWLFAPPIAHWVSAPATDAGSLAVSAADALSLRLIARRTWRYFETFVSETTNMLPPDNFQEDPKPVIAQRTSPTNLGLLLLSTVAARDFGWIGTLEAVERLEATLA
;
A
#
# COMPACT_ATOMS: atom_id res chain seq x y z
N VAL A 1 -8.73 -7.93 0.77
CA VAL A 1 -8.33 -8.62 -0.47
C VAL A 1 -6.82 -8.52 -0.57
N TYR A 2 -6.11 -9.63 -0.39
CA TYR A 2 -4.69 -9.71 -0.71
C TYR A 2 -4.57 -9.54 -2.22
N SER A 3 -4.29 -8.33 -2.67
CA SER A 3 -3.95 -8.08 -4.07
C SER A 3 -2.50 -8.52 -4.25
N SER A 4 -2.28 -9.80 -4.49
CA SER A 4 -1.00 -10.28 -5.01
C SER A 4 -0.74 -9.60 -6.35
N ALA A 5 0.46 -9.05 -6.53
CA ALA A 5 0.87 -8.55 -7.84
C ALA A 5 1.04 -9.76 -8.75
N VAL A 6 0.00 -10.10 -9.51
CA VAL A 6 0.05 -11.20 -10.49
C VAL A 6 0.96 -10.83 -11.68
N SER A 7 1.18 -9.53 -11.90
CA SER A 7 2.13 -9.03 -12.89
C SER A 7 2.70 -7.66 -12.53
N ASP A 8 3.90 -7.37 -13.03
CA ASP A 8 4.50 -6.03 -13.04
C ASP A 8 4.52 -5.55 -14.50
N VAL A 9 3.77 -4.50 -14.79
CA VAL A 9 3.63 -3.94 -16.15
C VAL A 9 4.99 -3.53 -16.73
N TYR A 10 5.93 -3.06 -15.90
CA TYR A 10 7.26 -2.71 -16.36
C TYR A 10 8.10 -3.94 -16.68
N GLN A 11 7.94 -5.03 -15.92
CA GLN A 11 8.60 -6.29 -16.23
C GLN A 11 8.05 -6.92 -17.51
N ASP A 12 6.72 -6.94 -17.67
CA ASP A 12 6.09 -7.55 -18.85
C ASP A 12 6.44 -6.80 -20.14
N LEU A 13 6.53 -5.47 -20.09
CA LEU A 13 6.78 -4.64 -21.27
C LEU A 13 8.27 -4.36 -21.53
N PHE A 14 9.08 -4.27 -20.48
CA PHE A 14 10.47 -3.81 -20.57
C PHE A 14 11.50 -4.75 -19.93
N GLY A 15 11.08 -5.87 -19.33
CA GLY A 15 11.96 -6.83 -18.68
C GLY A 15 12.54 -6.37 -17.33
N GLU A 16 12.04 -5.26 -16.76
CA GLU A 16 12.51 -4.70 -15.48
C GLU A 16 11.36 -4.36 -14.53
N GLY A 17 11.30 -5.03 -13.38
CA GLY A 17 10.32 -4.78 -12.32
C GLY A 17 10.66 -3.57 -11.44
N SER A 18 9.82 -3.31 -10.43
CA SER A 18 10.03 -2.23 -9.45
C SER A 18 10.37 -2.79 -8.08
N TYR A 19 11.58 -2.50 -7.58
CA TYR A 19 12.00 -2.91 -6.24
C TYR A 19 11.22 -2.15 -5.16
N SER A 20 10.66 -2.90 -4.20
CA SER A 20 9.84 -2.37 -3.12
C SER A 20 10.57 -2.40 -1.76
N GLY A 21 11.90 -2.40 -1.77
CA GLY A 21 12.74 -2.41 -0.54
C GLY A 21 12.82 -3.77 0.17
N LYS A 22 12.21 -4.81 -0.41
CA LYS A 22 12.20 -6.17 0.11
C LYS A 22 12.35 -7.14 -1.06
N GLY A 23 13.22 -8.12 -0.90
CA GLY A 23 13.44 -9.15 -1.90
C GLY A 23 14.69 -9.95 -1.62
N ILE A 24 14.92 -10.96 -2.48
CA ILE A 24 16.14 -11.76 -2.50
C ILE A 24 17.07 -11.13 -3.54
N TYR A 25 18.34 -10.97 -3.20
CA TYR A 25 19.34 -10.43 -4.12
C TYR A 25 20.69 -11.11 -3.92
N ASP A 26 21.45 -11.18 -5.00
CA ASP A 26 22.86 -11.55 -4.98
C ASP A 26 23.67 -10.35 -4.45
N ILE A 27 24.36 -10.55 -3.33
CA ILE A 27 25.07 -9.47 -2.61
C ILE A 27 26.15 -8.86 -3.51
N ASP A 28 26.94 -9.69 -4.19
CA ASP A 28 28.06 -9.23 -5.01
C ASP A 28 27.56 -8.44 -6.22
N ALA A 29 26.48 -8.91 -6.85
CA ALA A 29 25.85 -8.22 -7.97
C ALA A 29 25.26 -6.87 -7.53
N PHE A 30 24.58 -6.84 -6.38
CA PHE A 30 23.95 -5.64 -5.83
C PHE A 30 25.00 -4.59 -5.42
N GLU A 31 26.04 -5.00 -4.69
CA GLU A 31 27.15 -4.12 -4.32
C GLU A 31 27.85 -3.57 -5.57
N SER A 32 28.14 -4.41 -6.56
CA SER A 32 28.76 -4.00 -7.81
C SER A 32 27.91 -3.00 -8.60
N ALA A 33 26.59 -3.21 -8.63
CA ALA A 33 25.66 -2.32 -9.32
C ALA A 33 25.59 -0.93 -8.68
N LEU A 34 25.68 -0.84 -7.34
CA LEU A 34 25.47 0.40 -6.60
C LEU A 34 26.75 1.13 -6.18
N LYS A 35 27.90 0.45 -6.20
CA LYS A 35 29.18 1.00 -5.75
C LYS A 35 29.49 2.35 -6.38
N GLY A 36 29.58 3.37 -5.53
CA GLY A 36 29.94 4.75 -5.93
C GLY A 36 28.82 5.53 -6.62
N ARG A 37 27.57 5.04 -6.67
CA ARG A 37 26.45 5.77 -7.32
C ARG A 37 25.75 6.78 -6.42
N VAL A 38 25.82 6.56 -5.11
CA VAL A 38 25.15 7.39 -4.10
C VAL A 38 26.22 8.00 -3.20
N PRO A 39 26.40 9.34 -3.20
CA PRO A 39 27.27 9.99 -2.23
C PRO A 39 26.73 9.81 -0.81
N ASP A 40 27.63 9.76 0.17
CA ASP A 40 27.28 9.53 1.56
C ASP A 40 26.24 10.53 2.07
N SER A 41 25.22 9.99 2.76
CA SER A 41 24.17 10.78 3.41
C SER A 41 23.32 11.67 2.50
N THR A 42 23.22 11.32 1.20
CA THR A 42 22.45 12.12 0.23
C THR A 42 21.10 11.53 -0.17
N MET A 43 20.82 10.26 0.11
CA MET A 43 19.62 9.56 -0.36
C MET A 43 18.77 9.02 0.80
N LEU A 44 17.52 9.45 0.87
CA LEU A 44 16.55 9.02 1.89
C LEU A 44 15.74 7.79 1.45
N SER A 45 15.29 7.77 0.19
CA SER A 45 14.57 6.63 -0.41
C SER A 45 15.47 6.01 -1.46
N HIS A 46 15.79 4.74 -1.26
CA HIS A 46 16.75 4.00 -2.07
C HIS A 46 16.06 2.89 -2.87
N ASP A 47 14.93 2.35 -2.42
CA ASP A 47 14.23 1.22 -3.04
C ASP A 47 14.13 1.32 -4.58
N LEU A 48 13.50 2.38 -5.09
CA LEU A 48 13.33 2.55 -6.53
C LEU A 48 14.67 2.76 -7.26
N PHE A 49 15.58 3.53 -6.67
CA PHE A 49 16.89 3.82 -7.25
C PHE A 49 17.72 2.55 -7.36
N GLU A 50 17.78 1.78 -6.27
CA GLU A 50 18.49 0.51 -6.20
C GLU A 50 17.90 -0.50 -7.19
N GLY A 51 16.57 -0.61 -7.24
CA GLY A 51 15.89 -1.50 -8.18
C GLY A 51 16.21 -1.20 -9.65
N VAL A 52 16.36 0.08 -10.00
CA VAL A 52 16.73 0.49 -11.36
C VAL A 52 18.16 0.09 -11.72
N PHE A 53 19.11 0.20 -10.80
CA PHE A 53 20.51 -0.16 -11.08
C PHE A 53 20.80 -1.64 -10.92
N ALA A 54 20.20 -2.29 -9.92
CA ALA A 54 20.31 -3.72 -9.67
C ALA A 54 19.43 -4.56 -10.63
N ARG A 55 18.56 -3.91 -11.42
CA ARG A 55 17.59 -4.55 -12.34
C ARG A 55 16.70 -5.57 -11.63
N SER A 56 15.97 -5.09 -10.63
CA SER A 56 15.02 -5.91 -9.89
C SER A 56 13.91 -6.47 -10.79
N GLY A 57 13.48 -7.69 -10.51
CA GLY A 57 12.27 -8.31 -11.08
C GLY A 57 11.30 -8.73 -9.97
N LEU A 58 10.02 -8.76 -10.32
CA LEU A 58 8.95 -9.39 -9.57
C LEU A 58 9.05 -10.92 -9.72
N ALA A 59 9.13 -11.60 -8.58
CA ALA A 59 8.90 -13.03 -8.45
C ALA A 59 7.46 -13.24 -7.99
N SER A 60 6.54 -13.54 -8.92
CA SER A 60 5.10 -13.64 -8.65
C SER A 60 4.71 -14.85 -7.81
N ASP A 61 5.62 -15.81 -7.65
CA ASP A 61 5.49 -17.03 -6.85
C ASP A 61 5.93 -16.87 -5.39
N ILE A 62 6.46 -15.69 -5.02
CA ILE A 62 6.93 -15.38 -3.67
C ILE A 62 6.08 -14.27 -3.07
N GLU A 63 5.34 -14.58 -2.00
CA GLU A 63 4.53 -13.59 -1.28
C GLU A 63 5.21 -13.16 0.02
N VAL A 64 5.44 -11.86 0.16
CA VAL A 64 5.90 -11.24 1.41
C VAL A 64 4.76 -10.39 1.97
N VAL A 65 4.15 -10.86 3.06
CA VAL A 65 3.05 -10.14 3.71
C VAL A 65 3.62 -8.99 4.54
N GLU A 66 3.17 -7.77 4.23
CA GLU A 66 3.43 -6.59 5.05
C GLU A 66 2.14 -6.08 5.67
N GLU A 67 2.21 -5.64 6.92
CA GLU A 67 1.11 -5.00 7.60
C GLU A 67 0.77 -3.65 6.93
N PHE A 68 -0.46 -3.51 6.45
CA PHE A 68 -0.98 -2.23 6.00
C PHE A 68 -1.35 -1.33 7.19
N PRO A 69 -1.16 0.00 7.10
CA PRO A 69 -1.46 0.90 8.20
C PRO A 69 -2.96 0.88 8.53
N ALA A 70 -3.31 0.47 9.75
CA ALA A 70 -4.69 0.40 10.22
C ALA A 70 -5.34 1.77 10.50
N ARG A 71 -4.53 2.85 10.58
CA ARG A 71 -4.99 4.21 10.89
C ARG A 71 -4.56 5.20 9.82
N TYR A 72 -5.39 6.22 9.60
CA TYR A 72 -5.16 7.25 8.61
C TYR A 72 -3.88 8.06 8.85
N ASP A 73 -3.60 8.42 10.10
CA ASP A 73 -2.44 9.23 10.47
C ASP A 73 -1.10 8.53 10.18
N VAL A 74 -1.04 7.21 10.38
CA VAL A 74 0.11 6.38 10.04
C VAL A 74 0.27 6.29 8.52
N ALA A 75 -0.83 6.12 7.79
CA ALA A 75 -0.82 6.10 6.33
C ALA A 75 -0.35 7.44 5.73
N ALA A 76 -0.86 8.55 6.25
CA ALA A 76 -0.48 9.90 5.86
C ALA A 76 1.01 10.19 6.12
N ALA A 77 1.52 9.81 7.30
CA ALA A 77 2.94 9.96 7.63
C ALA A 77 3.85 9.11 6.73
N ARG A 78 3.42 7.89 6.36
CA ARG A 78 4.12 7.03 5.40
C ARG A 78 4.17 7.67 4.01
N GLN A 79 3.05 8.17 3.51
CA GLN A 79 2.97 8.85 2.21
C GLN A 79 3.84 10.12 2.15
N HIS A 80 3.81 10.94 3.21
CA HIS A 80 4.66 12.14 3.29
C HIS A 80 6.14 11.79 3.21
N ARG A 81 6.57 10.72 3.91
CA ARG A 81 7.94 10.23 3.85
C ARG A 81 8.34 9.74 2.46
N TRP A 82 7.47 8.98 1.81
CA TRP A 82 7.70 8.48 0.46
C TRP A 82 7.82 9.61 -0.55
N ALA A 83 6.90 10.57 -0.53
CA ALA A 83 6.98 11.76 -1.38
C ALA A 83 8.29 12.52 -1.19
N ARG A 84 8.75 12.74 0.05
CA ARG A 84 10.07 13.37 0.29
C ARG A 84 11.21 12.55 -0.33
N GLY A 85 11.18 11.23 -0.16
CA GLY A 85 12.15 10.32 -0.74
C GLY A 85 12.19 10.37 -2.26
N ASP A 86 11.04 10.35 -2.92
CA ASP A 86 10.92 10.43 -4.38
C ASP A 86 11.51 11.74 -4.90
N TRP A 87 11.13 12.88 -4.31
CA TRP A 87 11.64 14.20 -4.70
C TRP A 87 13.13 14.39 -4.41
N GLN A 88 13.70 13.61 -3.48
CA GLN A 88 15.12 13.62 -3.19
C GLN A 88 15.96 13.03 -4.34
N LEU A 89 15.36 12.22 -5.21
CA LEU A 89 16.01 11.65 -6.39
C LEU A 89 16.17 12.66 -7.54
N LEU A 90 15.57 13.84 -7.44
CA LEU A 90 15.61 14.88 -8.48
C LEU A 90 17.03 15.23 -8.97
N PRO A 91 18.06 15.36 -8.11
CA PRO A 91 19.43 15.62 -8.57
C PRO A 91 20.00 14.52 -9.49
N TRP A 92 19.63 13.25 -9.28
CA TRP A 92 20.02 12.15 -10.17
C TRP A 92 19.25 12.19 -11.48
N MET A 93 17.95 12.53 -11.45
CA MET A 93 17.14 12.69 -12.66
C MET A 93 17.66 13.81 -13.57
N LEU A 94 18.17 14.89 -12.97
CA LEU A 94 18.75 16.03 -13.68
C LEU A 94 20.23 15.84 -14.06
N GLY A 95 20.83 14.68 -13.73
CA GLY A 95 22.26 14.43 -14.00
C GLY A 95 23.22 15.32 -13.22
N LEU A 96 22.75 15.93 -12.11
CA LEU A 96 23.53 16.84 -11.27
C LEU A 96 24.46 16.07 -10.31
N VAL A 97 24.12 14.83 -10.00
CA VAL A 97 24.95 13.95 -9.17
C VAL A 97 25.85 13.13 -10.06
N LYS A 98 27.16 13.31 -9.89
CA LYS A 98 28.19 12.46 -10.52
C LYS A 98 28.53 11.34 -9.55
N GLY A 99 28.56 10.11 -10.04
CA GLY A 99 29.05 8.96 -9.25
C GLY A 99 30.51 9.16 -8.86
N THR A 100 30.91 8.58 -7.74
CA THR A 100 32.30 8.55 -7.29
C THR A 100 33.06 7.40 -7.99
N GLY A 101 34.21 7.72 -8.60
CA GLY A 101 35.11 6.72 -9.19
C GLY A 101 34.89 6.40 -10.68
N ARG A 102 35.29 5.20 -11.11
CA ARG A 102 35.40 4.78 -12.54
C ARG A 102 34.06 4.73 -13.29
N GLN A 103 32.94 4.90 -12.59
CA GLN A 103 31.58 4.95 -13.15
C GLN A 103 31.12 6.36 -13.57
N GLU A 104 32.00 7.38 -13.59
CA GLU A 104 31.68 8.74 -14.08
C GLU A 104 30.97 8.78 -15.45
N LYS A 105 31.18 7.77 -16.31
CA LYS A 105 30.60 7.70 -17.67
C LYS A 105 29.37 6.79 -17.80
N THR A 106 29.09 5.95 -16.80
CA THR A 106 27.96 4.98 -16.79
C THR A 106 26.88 5.37 -15.77
N GLY A 107 26.91 6.63 -15.31
CA GLY A 107 26.12 7.16 -14.19
C GLY A 107 24.70 7.63 -14.51
N PHE A 108 24.26 7.54 -15.76
CA PHE A 108 22.92 7.98 -16.14
C PHE A 108 21.88 6.94 -15.73
N VAL A 109 20.81 7.41 -15.08
CA VAL A 109 19.64 6.61 -14.81
C VAL A 109 19.07 6.14 -16.17
N PRO A 110 18.85 4.83 -16.39
CA PRO A 110 18.21 4.31 -17.59
C PRO A 110 16.88 5.02 -17.88
N ALA A 111 16.49 5.13 -19.15
CA ALA A 111 15.27 5.83 -19.56
C ALA A 111 14.01 5.31 -18.84
N ILE A 112 13.92 4.00 -18.64
CA ILE A 112 12.82 3.38 -17.90
C ILE A 112 12.85 3.73 -16.41
N GLY A 113 14.04 3.82 -15.80
CA GLY A 113 14.21 4.28 -14.43
C GLY A 113 13.82 5.74 -14.26
N LEU A 114 14.21 6.60 -15.21
CA LEU A 114 13.78 8.01 -15.23
C LEU A 114 12.27 8.14 -15.34
N TRP A 115 11.63 7.31 -16.17
CA TRP A 115 10.17 7.28 -16.27
C TRP A 115 9.51 6.86 -14.96
N LYS A 116 9.98 5.79 -14.32
CA LYS A 116 9.47 5.34 -13.00
C LYS A 116 9.60 6.45 -11.94
N MET A 117 10.76 7.12 -11.89
CA MET A 117 10.98 8.25 -10.96
C MET A 117 10.07 9.45 -11.29
N PHE A 118 9.94 9.81 -12.56
CA PHE A 118 9.07 10.89 -13.01
C PHE A 118 7.61 10.61 -12.69
N ASP A 119 7.13 9.38 -12.89
CA ASP A 119 5.76 9.00 -12.57
C ASP A 119 5.47 9.13 -11.06
N ASN A 120 6.42 8.77 -10.19
CA ASN A 120 6.30 9.02 -8.74
C ASN A 120 6.15 10.52 -8.45
N LEU A 121 7.00 11.39 -9.03
CA LEU A 121 6.89 12.84 -8.85
C LEU A 121 5.53 13.36 -9.35
N ARG A 122 5.10 12.95 -10.54
CA ARG A 122 3.79 13.29 -11.12
C ARG A 122 2.65 12.88 -10.19
N ARG A 123 2.71 11.67 -9.62
CA ARG A 123 1.66 11.16 -8.72
C ARG A 123 1.50 12.03 -7.48
N THR A 124 2.60 12.53 -6.90
CA THR A 124 2.54 13.45 -5.74
C THR A 124 1.88 14.80 -6.08
N LEU A 125 1.94 15.24 -7.34
CA LEU A 125 1.31 16.49 -7.79
C LEU A 125 -0.20 16.34 -8.06
N SER A 126 -0.73 15.13 -8.12
CA SER A 126 -2.13 14.87 -8.48
C SER A 126 -3.13 15.54 -7.54
N ALA A 127 -2.92 15.46 -6.21
CA ALA A 127 -3.84 16.05 -5.25
C ALA A 127 -3.77 17.60 -5.21
N PRO A 128 -2.58 18.22 -5.16
CA PRO A 128 -2.47 19.67 -5.35
C PRO A 128 -3.12 20.17 -6.65
N ALA A 129 -2.88 19.49 -7.77
CA ALA A 129 -3.48 19.84 -9.06
C ALA A 129 -5.01 19.70 -9.05
N ALA A 130 -5.56 18.66 -8.41
CA ALA A 130 -7.00 18.47 -8.30
C ALA A 130 -7.67 19.59 -7.49
N ILE A 131 -7.06 20.06 -6.39
CA ILE A 131 -7.57 21.21 -5.62
C ILE A 131 -7.59 22.48 -6.48
N VAL A 132 -6.48 22.77 -7.17
CA VAL A 132 -6.39 23.95 -8.06
C VAL A 132 -7.42 23.85 -9.19
N ALA A 133 -7.57 22.68 -9.79
CA ALA A 133 -8.57 22.44 -10.84
C ALA A 133 -9.99 22.66 -10.31
N LEU A 134 -10.36 22.12 -9.15
CA LEU A 134 -11.69 22.32 -8.56
C LEU A 134 -11.97 23.80 -8.30
N LEU A 135 -11.02 24.51 -7.67
CA LEU A 135 -11.16 25.94 -7.40
C LEU A 135 -11.31 26.76 -8.68
N ALA A 136 -10.53 26.47 -9.72
CA ALA A 136 -10.67 27.10 -11.03
C ALA A 136 -12.05 26.85 -11.64
N GLY A 137 -12.53 25.59 -11.59
CA GLY A 137 -13.85 25.22 -12.07
C GLY A 137 -15.00 25.92 -11.36
N TRP A 138 -14.86 26.15 -10.06
CA TRP A 138 -15.88 26.85 -9.26
C TRP A 138 -15.92 28.37 -9.52
N THR A 139 -15.02 28.92 -10.34
CA THR A 139 -15.16 30.30 -10.86
C THR A 139 -16.03 30.39 -12.11
N LEU A 140 -16.37 29.25 -12.72
CA LEU A 140 -17.18 29.19 -13.94
C LEU A 140 -18.69 29.26 -13.63
N PRO A 141 -19.54 29.55 -14.64
CA PRO A 141 -20.99 29.44 -14.51
C PRO A 141 -21.41 28.04 -14.04
N THR A 142 -22.53 27.95 -13.31
CA THR A 142 -22.96 26.75 -12.59
C THR A 142 -22.95 25.47 -13.44
N ALA A 143 -23.41 25.53 -14.69
CA ALA A 143 -23.41 24.37 -15.59
C ALA A 143 -21.99 23.88 -15.93
N ALA A 144 -21.08 24.80 -16.24
CA ALA A 144 -19.68 24.47 -16.52
C ALA A 144 -18.94 24.00 -15.26
N ALA A 145 -19.19 24.64 -14.12
CA ALA A 145 -18.63 24.24 -12.83
C ALA A 145 -19.06 22.82 -12.44
N PHE A 146 -20.31 22.43 -12.74
CA PHE A 146 -20.81 21.08 -12.48
C PHE A 146 -20.09 20.04 -13.33
N LEU A 147 -20.01 20.25 -14.65
CA LEU A 147 -19.31 19.36 -15.57
C LEU A 147 -17.83 19.23 -15.21
N TRP A 148 -17.18 20.35 -14.88
CA TRP A 148 -15.78 20.38 -14.48
C TRP A 148 -15.53 19.64 -13.17
N THR A 149 -16.40 19.84 -12.17
CA THR A 149 -16.32 19.10 -10.89
C THR A 149 -16.49 17.60 -11.12
N GLY A 150 -17.44 17.20 -11.98
CA GLY A 150 -17.66 15.80 -12.36
C GLY A 150 -16.43 15.20 -13.06
N PHE A 151 -15.79 15.94 -13.95
CA PHE A 151 -14.55 15.50 -14.62
C PHE A 151 -13.42 15.27 -13.61
N VAL A 152 -13.15 16.22 -12.71
CA VAL A 152 -12.09 16.06 -11.69
C VAL A 152 -12.41 14.89 -10.76
N LEU A 153 -13.67 14.75 -10.33
CA LEU A 153 -14.12 13.61 -9.52
C LEU A 153 -13.89 12.28 -10.23
N LEU A 154 -14.21 12.18 -11.52
CA LEU A 154 -13.99 10.97 -12.29
C LEU A 154 -12.50 10.61 -12.34
N VAL A 155 -11.62 11.58 -12.54
CA VAL A 155 -10.16 11.36 -12.55
C VAL A 155 -9.67 10.86 -11.19
N VAL A 156 -10.17 11.43 -10.08
CA VAL A 156 -9.81 10.98 -8.72
C VAL A 156 -10.38 9.59 -8.41
N ALA A 157 -11.58 9.27 -8.89
CA ALA A 157 -12.26 8.00 -8.68
C ALA A 157 -11.77 6.87 -9.60
N LEU A 158 -11.12 7.18 -10.72
CA LEU A 158 -10.76 6.18 -11.71
C LEU A 158 -9.94 5.01 -11.13
N PRO A 159 -8.90 5.23 -10.29
CA PRO A 159 -8.09 4.14 -9.75
C PRO A 159 -8.88 3.15 -8.87
N THR A 160 -9.89 3.63 -8.14
CA THR A 160 -10.73 2.78 -7.27
C THR A 160 -11.82 2.05 -8.08
N LEU A 161 -12.24 2.61 -9.21
CA LEU A 161 -13.27 2.03 -10.07
C LEU A 161 -12.71 1.00 -11.06
N LEU A 162 -11.44 1.10 -11.46
CA LEU A 162 -10.83 0.19 -12.44
C LEU A 162 -10.92 -1.30 -12.05
N PRO A 163 -10.63 -1.72 -10.79
CA PRO A 163 -10.79 -3.12 -10.40
C PRO A 163 -12.23 -3.61 -10.52
N VAL A 164 -13.21 -2.75 -10.19
CA VAL A 164 -14.64 -3.07 -10.31
C VAL A 164 -15.03 -3.26 -11.77
N ILE A 165 -14.56 -2.37 -12.66
CA ILE A 165 -14.78 -2.48 -14.10
C ILE A 165 -14.17 -3.77 -14.65
N ALA A 166 -12.95 -4.10 -14.22
CA ALA A 166 -12.27 -5.33 -14.62
C ALA A 166 -12.96 -6.60 -14.10
N ALA A 167 -13.69 -6.49 -12.98
CA ALA A 167 -14.46 -7.58 -12.37
C ALA A 167 -15.85 -7.77 -13.00
N LEU A 168 -16.32 -6.89 -13.89
CA LEU A 168 -17.60 -7.04 -14.59
C LEU A 168 -17.64 -8.29 -15.49
N LEU A 169 -16.49 -8.72 -16.00
CA LEU A 169 -16.34 -9.93 -16.80
C LEU A 169 -15.82 -11.07 -15.90
N PRO A 170 -16.59 -12.15 -15.72
CA PRO A 170 -16.16 -13.29 -14.92
C PRO A 170 -14.88 -13.90 -15.49
N ARG A 171 -13.83 -13.99 -14.68
CA ARG A 171 -12.54 -14.59 -15.09
C ARG A 171 -12.50 -16.12 -14.93
N HIS A 172 -13.46 -16.73 -14.22
CA HIS A 172 -13.43 -18.15 -13.86
C HIS A 172 -14.76 -18.85 -14.22
N ASN A 173 -14.68 -19.95 -14.97
CA ASN A 173 -15.82 -20.70 -15.51
C ASN A 173 -16.58 -21.58 -14.48
N GLY A 174 -16.36 -21.39 -13.17
CA GLY A 174 -16.93 -22.24 -12.10
C GLY A 174 -17.69 -21.49 -11.00
N ILE A 175 -17.84 -20.17 -11.08
CA ILE A 175 -18.48 -19.36 -10.03
C ILE A 175 -19.97 -19.17 -10.38
N THR A 176 -20.86 -19.39 -9.41
CA THR A 176 -22.28 -19.13 -9.60
C THR A 176 -22.53 -17.63 -9.82
N LEU A 177 -23.45 -17.28 -10.72
CA LEU A 177 -23.78 -15.87 -11.03
C LEU A 177 -24.16 -15.09 -9.76
N ARG A 178 -24.87 -15.72 -8.83
CA ARG A 178 -25.26 -15.11 -7.54
C ARG A 178 -24.05 -14.76 -6.67
N SER A 179 -23.07 -15.66 -6.57
CA SER A 179 -21.82 -15.41 -5.82
C SER A 179 -21.02 -14.30 -6.48
N HIS A 180 -20.93 -14.31 -7.81
CA HIS A 180 -20.24 -13.27 -8.58
C HIS A 180 -20.88 -11.89 -8.40
N LEU A 181 -22.21 -11.77 -8.50
CA LEU A 181 -22.92 -10.51 -8.28
C LEU A 181 -22.81 -10.01 -6.84
N ALA A 182 -22.82 -10.90 -5.85
CA ALA A 182 -22.61 -10.53 -4.45
C ALA A 182 -21.19 -10.00 -4.20
N ALA A 183 -20.18 -10.64 -4.79
CA ALA A 183 -18.80 -10.17 -4.74
C ALA A 183 -18.65 -8.80 -5.41
N LEU A 184 -19.19 -8.66 -6.63
CA LEU A 184 -19.17 -7.39 -7.37
C LEU A 184 -19.85 -6.26 -6.58
N GLY A 185 -20.98 -6.52 -5.94
CA GLY A 185 -21.65 -5.54 -5.08
C GLY A 185 -20.77 -5.09 -3.91
N THR A 186 -20.04 -6.02 -3.30
CA THR A 186 -19.09 -5.74 -2.21
C THR A 186 -17.91 -4.89 -2.72
N ASP A 187 -17.41 -5.19 -3.91
CA ASP A 187 -16.34 -4.43 -4.55
C ASP A 187 -16.78 -3.00 -4.92
N VAL A 188 -18.01 -2.83 -5.43
CA VAL A 188 -18.61 -1.51 -5.71
C VAL A 188 -18.71 -0.67 -4.44
N VAL A 189 -19.26 -1.23 -3.35
CA VAL A 189 -19.38 -0.51 -2.07
C VAL A 189 -18.01 -0.10 -1.55
N SER A 190 -17.03 -1.00 -1.64
CA SER A 190 -15.65 -0.73 -1.24
C SER A 190 -15.02 0.38 -2.08
N ALA A 191 -15.19 0.35 -3.41
CA ALA A 191 -14.67 1.36 -4.32
C ALA A 191 -15.32 2.74 -4.10
N LEU A 192 -16.64 2.79 -3.89
CA LEU A 192 -17.35 4.03 -3.57
C LEU A 192 -16.91 4.59 -2.21
N GLY A 193 -16.76 3.75 -1.19
CA GLY A 193 -16.24 4.14 0.11
C GLY A 193 -14.83 4.72 0.03
N GLN A 194 -13.93 4.04 -0.70
CA GLN A 194 -12.57 4.55 -0.94
C GLN A 194 -12.58 5.88 -1.69
N THR A 195 -13.42 6.02 -2.72
CA THR A 195 -13.55 7.27 -3.48
C THR A 195 -14.03 8.42 -2.60
N ALA A 196 -15.05 8.17 -1.76
CA ALA A 196 -15.56 9.18 -0.83
C ALA A 196 -14.47 9.64 0.15
N LEU A 197 -13.66 8.72 0.68
CA LEU A 197 -12.53 9.05 1.55
C LEU A 197 -11.42 9.81 0.83
N LEU A 198 -11.09 9.43 -0.41
CA LEU A 198 -10.13 10.16 -1.23
C LEU A 198 -10.56 11.62 -1.44
N VAL A 199 -11.84 11.85 -1.72
CA VAL A 199 -12.40 13.19 -1.90
C VAL A 199 -12.43 13.98 -0.57
N ALA A 200 -12.86 13.35 0.52
CA ALA A 200 -12.93 13.97 1.84
C ALA A 200 -11.54 14.36 2.36
N PHE A 201 -10.52 13.55 2.10
CA PHE A 201 -9.14 13.81 2.52
C PHE A 201 -8.30 14.56 1.47
N LEU A 202 -8.88 14.94 0.32
CA LEU A 202 -8.15 15.52 -0.81
C LEU A 202 -7.36 16.77 -0.40
N ALA A 203 -7.97 17.69 0.35
CA ALA A 203 -7.31 18.90 0.83
C ALA A 203 -6.13 18.59 1.76
N HIS A 204 -6.29 17.66 2.70
CA HIS A 204 -5.18 17.29 3.57
C HIS A 204 -4.06 16.58 2.80
N HIS A 205 -4.41 15.70 1.86
CA HIS A 205 -3.43 15.04 1.02
C HIS A 205 -2.68 16.04 0.13
N ALA A 206 -3.36 17.04 -0.44
CA ALA A 206 -2.74 18.13 -1.19
C ALA A 206 -1.76 18.95 -0.32
N TRP A 207 -2.15 19.29 0.92
CA TRP A 207 -1.25 19.94 1.87
C TRP A 207 -0.01 19.09 2.16
N LEU A 208 -0.19 17.80 2.48
CA LEU A 208 0.91 16.88 2.78
C LEU A 208 1.89 16.75 1.61
N MET A 209 1.39 16.59 0.39
CA MET A 209 2.25 16.51 -0.80
C MET A 209 2.99 17.83 -1.02
N THR A 210 2.30 18.97 -0.92
CA THR A 210 2.92 20.29 -1.09
C THR A 210 4.00 20.56 -0.05
N ASP A 211 3.75 20.20 1.22
CA ASP A 211 4.74 20.31 2.30
C ASP A 211 5.94 19.38 2.08
N ALA A 212 5.71 18.13 1.68
CA ALA A 212 6.78 17.18 1.36
C ALA A 212 7.66 17.70 0.21
N ILE A 213 7.06 18.17 -0.87
CA ILE A 213 7.74 18.74 -2.04
C ILE A 213 8.54 19.97 -1.63
N GLY A 214 7.88 20.96 -1.01
CA GLY A 214 8.50 22.23 -0.62
C GLY A 214 9.67 22.04 0.34
N ARG A 215 9.52 21.20 1.37
CA ARG A 215 10.61 20.90 2.31
C ARG A 215 11.78 20.21 1.63
N THR A 216 11.51 19.29 0.71
CA THR A 216 12.56 18.54 0.01
C THR A 216 13.33 19.45 -0.93
N LEU A 217 12.63 20.24 -1.75
CA LEU A 217 13.25 21.21 -2.65
C LEU A 217 14.06 22.26 -1.89
N PHE A 218 13.55 22.77 -0.77
CA PHE A 218 14.27 23.69 0.10
C PHE A 218 15.55 23.07 0.68
N ARG A 219 15.50 21.79 1.08
CA ARG A 219 16.68 21.07 1.59
C ARG A 219 17.70 20.77 0.50
N LEU A 220 17.26 20.41 -0.69
CA LEU A 220 18.15 20.12 -1.81
C LEU A 220 18.86 21.38 -2.33
N THR A 221 18.14 22.50 -2.42
CA THR A 221 18.65 23.72 -3.08
C THR A 221 19.28 24.72 -2.12
N ILE A 222 18.76 24.87 -0.90
CA ILE A 222 19.15 25.94 0.01
C ILE A 222 19.95 25.41 1.20
N THR A 223 19.38 24.50 2.00
CA THR A 223 20.02 24.16 3.29
C THR A 223 21.06 23.06 3.22
N GLN A 224 20.88 22.08 2.32
CA GLN A 224 21.70 20.86 2.19
C GLN A 224 21.97 20.15 3.54
N ARG A 225 21.06 20.32 4.51
CA ARG A 225 21.15 19.76 5.86
C ARG A 225 19.98 18.84 6.13
N ARG A 226 20.20 17.80 6.95
CA ARG A 226 19.19 16.82 7.37
C ARG A 226 18.48 16.15 6.17
N LEU A 227 19.25 15.78 5.15
CA LEU A 227 18.78 15.04 3.98
C LEU A 227 18.34 13.60 4.33
N LEU A 228 18.79 13.08 5.48
CA LEU A 228 18.42 11.76 6.00
C LEU A 228 17.40 11.80 7.14
N GLU A 229 16.62 12.88 7.30
CA GLU A 229 15.65 12.94 8.41
C GLU A 229 14.52 11.92 8.23
N TRP A 230 14.76 10.75 8.83
CA TRP A 230 13.92 9.56 8.77
C TRP A 230 13.32 9.30 10.16
N ILE A 231 12.01 9.06 10.20
CA ILE A 231 11.31 8.59 11.39
C ILE A 231 10.93 7.14 11.09
N THR A 232 11.25 6.22 11.99
CA THR A 232 10.96 4.79 11.73
C THR A 232 9.44 4.55 11.69
N ALA A 233 9.00 3.49 10.99
CA ALA A 233 7.59 3.11 10.99
C ALA A 233 7.06 2.86 12.43
N ALA A 234 7.88 2.20 13.26
CA ALA A 234 7.59 1.96 14.67
C ALA A 234 7.47 3.26 15.48
N GLN A 235 8.39 4.23 15.28
CA GLN A 235 8.33 5.53 15.94
C GLN A 235 7.12 6.34 15.52
N SER A 236 6.72 6.30 14.23
CA SER A 236 5.49 6.98 13.78
C SER A 236 4.22 6.39 14.40
N LYS A 237 4.17 5.06 14.62
CA LYS A 237 3.04 4.41 15.30
C LYS A 237 2.95 4.82 16.79
N SER A 238 4.09 5.08 17.46
CA SER A 238 4.12 5.42 18.89
C SER A 238 4.08 6.92 19.19
N SER A 239 4.54 7.79 18.27
CA SER A 239 4.69 9.23 18.49
C SER A 239 3.49 10.09 18.09
N LEU A 240 2.53 9.52 17.35
CA LEU A 240 1.33 10.24 16.93
C LEU A 240 0.37 10.34 18.11
N ARG A 241 0.28 11.54 18.69
CA ARG A 241 -0.58 11.89 19.83
C ARG A 241 -1.96 11.25 19.68
N ALA A 242 -2.24 10.23 20.49
CA ALA A 242 -3.54 9.59 20.53
C ALA A 242 -4.58 10.62 21.01
N GLY A 243 -5.61 10.86 20.20
CA GLY A 243 -6.76 11.70 20.56
C GLY A 243 -7.13 12.74 19.51
N TRP A 244 -8.33 13.31 19.68
CA TRP A 244 -8.93 14.29 18.76
C TRP A 244 -8.03 15.49 18.47
N VAL A 245 -7.39 16.07 19.50
CA VAL A 245 -6.51 17.23 19.34
C VAL A 245 -5.28 16.90 18.48
N GLY A 246 -4.72 15.70 18.60
CA GLY A 246 -3.58 15.26 17.79
C GLY A 246 -3.90 15.21 16.30
N LEU A 247 -5.07 14.65 15.97
CA LEU A 247 -5.58 14.59 14.59
C LEU A 247 -5.84 15.98 14.00
N TYR A 248 -6.45 16.90 14.76
CA TYR A 248 -6.67 18.27 14.29
C TYR A 248 -5.35 19.01 14.03
N VAL A 249 -4.34 18.85 14.89
CA VAL A 249 -3.02 19.46 14.67
C VAL A 249 -2.34 18.88 13.42
N GLN A 250 -2.41 17.56 13.23
CA GLN A 250 -1.82 16.90 12.06
C GLN A 250 -2.51 17.30 10.75
N MET A 251 -3.84 17.46 10.80
CA MET A 251 -4.67 17.79 9.64
C MET A 251 -4.94 19.29 9.48
N ALA A 252 -4.32 20.14 10.31
CA ALA A 252 -4.56 21.59 10.32
C ALA A 252 -4.34 22.24 8.95
N GLY A 253 -3.35 21.77 8.19
CA GLY A 253 -3.10 22.25 6.82
C GLY A 253 -4.22 21.94 5.84
N GLY A 254 -4.88 20.78 5.97
CA GLY A 254 -6.07 20.43 5.17
C GLY A 254 -7.27 21.31 5.53
N VAL A 255 -7.48 21.54 6.82
CA VAL A 255 -8.53 22.46 7.31
C VAL A 255 -8.28 23.89 6.82
N ALA A 256 -7.03 24.36 6.85
CA ALA A 256 -6.64 25.66 6.33
C ALA A 256 -6.96 25.79 4.82
N ILE A 257 -6.66 24.77 4.02
CA ILE A 257 -7.07 24.72 2.60
C ILE A 257 -8.59 24.78 2.48
N GLY A 258 -9.35 24.06 3.32
CA GLY A 258 -10.81 24.13 3.36
C GLY A 258 -11.34 25.54 3.63
N VAL A 259 -10.79 26.25 4.61
CA VAL A 259 -11.16 27.64 4.93
C VAL A 259 -10.82 28.58 3.78
N LEU A 260 -9.60 28.47 3.21
CA LEU A 260 -9.18 29.29 2.08
C LEU A 260 -10.05 29.04 0.84
N ALA A 261 -10.43 27.80 0.58
CA ALA A 261 -11.36 27.43 -0.49
C ALA A 261 -12.74 28.05 -0.27
N ALA A 262 -13.26 28.04 0.96
CA ALA A 262 -14.53 28.68 1.31
C ALA A 262 -14.50 30.19 1.02
N LEU A 263 -13.44 30.88 1.45
CA LEU A 263 -13.25 32.31 1.19
C LEU A 263 -13.11 32.60 -0.30
N PHE A 264 -12.38 31.77 -1.03
CA PHE A 264 -12.20 31.90 -2.47
C PHE A 264 -13.52 31.75 -3.22
N VAL A 265 -14.29 30.70 -2.94
CA VAL A 265 -15.60 30.45 -3.58
C VAL A 265 -16.60 31.56 -3.22
N TRP A 266 -16.61 32.02 -1.97
CA TRP A 266 -17.45 33.14 -1.56
C TRP A 266 -17.15 34.42 -2.36
N ARG A 267 -15.87 34.69 -2.66
CA ARG A 267 -15.44 35.93 -3.34
C ARG A 267 -15.50 35.86 -4.87
N PHE A 268 -15.26 34.70 -5.47
CA PHE A 268 -15.07 34.54 -6.91
C PHE A 268 -16.02 33.55 -7.58
N GLY A 269 -16.70 32.70 -6.81
CA GLY A 269 -17.45 31.54 -7.30
C GLY A 269 -18.86 31.42 -6.74
N ALA A 270 -19.51 32.54 -6.38
CA ALA A 270 -20.82 32.53 -5.70
C ALA A 270 -21.88 31.69 -6.44
N ALA A 271 -21.87 31.69 -7.79
CA ALA A 271 -22.77 30.90 -8.61
C ALA A 271 -22.53 29.37 -8.54
N ALA A 272 -21.31 28.95 -8.24
CA ALA A 272 -20.92 27.55 -8.07
C ALA A 272 -20.83 27.12 -6.60
N ALA A 273 -21.13 28.02 -5.65
CA ALA A 273 -21.07 27.74 -4.22
C ALA A 273 -21.84 26.48 -3.80
N PRO A 274 -23.05 26.19 -4.33
CA PRO A 274 -23.76 24.94 -3.99
C PRO A 274 -23.01 23.67 -4.42
N ILE A 275 -22.19 23.76 -5.48
CA ILE A 275 -21.40 22.64 -6.01
C ILE A 275 -20.13 22.44 -5.17
N GLY A 276 -19.45 23.54 -4.79
CA GLY A 276 -18.21 23.47 -4.00
C GLY A 276 -18.41 23.21 -2.51
N LEU A 277 -19.57 23.62 -1.96
CA LEU A 277 -19.84 23.54 -0.52
C LEU A 277 -19.71 22.12 0.07
N PRO A 278 -20.23 21.05 -0.55
CA PRO A 278 -20.05 19.68 -0.04
C PRO A 278 -18.58 19.28 0.12
N PHE A 279 -17.72 19.68 -0.81
CA PHE A 279 -16.28 19.38 -0.77
C PHE A 279 -15.59 20.17 0.34
N ILE A 280 -15.88 21.46 0.43
CA ILE A 280 -15.33 22.34 1.46
C ILE A 280 -15.72 21.81 2.84
N LEU A 281 -16.99 21.45 3.04
CA LEU A 281 -17.45 20.83 4.29
C LEU A 281 -16.71 19.51 4.56
N ALA A 282 -16.57 18.64 3.56
CA ALA A 282 -15.81 17.40 3.72
C ALA A 282 -14.34 17.66 4.14
N TRP A 283 -13.70 18.71 3.62
CA TRP A 283 -12.33 19.09 3.98
C TRP A 283 -12.23 19.68 5.40
N LEU A 284 -13.22 20.49 5.82
CA LEU A 284 -13.28 21.03 7.18
C LEU A 284 -13.58 19.94 8.21
N PHE A 285 -14.42 18.97 7.86
CA PHE A 285 -14.75 17.79 8.68
C PHE A 285 -13.84 16.58 8.42
N ALA A 286 -12.73 16.76 7.69
CA ALA A 286 -11.78 15.68 7.46
C ALA A 286 -11.21 15.09 8.77
N PRO A 287 -10.85 15.88 9.81
CA PRO A 287 -10.37 15.32 11.08
C PRO A 287 -11.37 14.37 11.79
N PRO A 288 -12.67 14.71 11.97
CA PRO A 288 -13.64 13.76 12.53
C PRO A 288 -13.84 12.51 11.65
N ILE A 289 -13.85 12.66 10.32
CA ILE A 289 -13.95 11.52 9.41
C ILE A 289 -12.73 10.59 9.58
N ALA A 290 -11.53 11.16 9.66
CA ALA A 290 -10.30 10.41 9.88
C ALA A 290 -10.31 9.67 11.22
N HIS A 291 -10.84 10.29 12.28
CA HIS A 291 -11.01 9.64 13.58
C HIS A 291 -11.97 8.45 13.50
N TRP A 292 -13.12 8.62 12.84
CA TRP A 292 -14.12 7.57 12.69
C TRP A 292 -13.61 6.37 11.89
N VAL A 293 -12.94 6.60 10.76
CA VAL A 293 -12.37 5.53 9.92
C VAL A 293 -11.15 4.87 10.57
N SER A 294 -10.43 5.58 11.43
CA SER A 294 -9.25 5.05 12.15
C SER A 294 -9.62 4.39 13.49
N ALA A 295 -10.91 4.27 13.80
CA ALA A 295 -11.34 3.56 15.00
C ALA A 295 -10.87 2.09 14.88
N PRO A 296 -10.22 1.53 15.93
CA PRO A 296 -9.78 0.15 15.88
C PRO A 296 -10.98 -0.75 15.60
N ALA A 297 -10.84 -1.65 14.64
CA ALA A 297 -11.82 -2.71 14.46
C ALA A 297 -11.99 -3.45 15.79
N THR A 298 -13.22 -3.78 16.14
CA THR A 298 -13.54 -4.57 17.32
C THR A 298 -12.65 -5.81 17.30
N ASP A 299 -11.93 -6.07 18.41
CA ASP A 299 -11.03 -7.22 18.53
C ASP A 299 -11.78 -8.48 18.08
N ALA A 300 -11.19 -9.27 17.18
CA ALA A 300 -11.83 -10.48 16.68
C ALA A 300 -12.18 -11.44 17.82
N GLY A 301 -11.43 -11.40 18.94
CA GLY A 301 -11.74 -12.14 20.17
C GLY A 301 -12.99 -11.67 20.92
N SER A 302 -13.52 -10.48 20.61
CA SER A 302 -14.74 -9.91 21.19
C SER A 302 -16.00 -10.17 20.35
N LEU A 303 -15.86 -10.75 19.17
CA LEU A 303 -16.99 -11.10 18.32
C LEU A 303 -17.79 -12.22 18.99
N ALA A 304 -19.07 -11.95 19.26
CA ALA A 304 -20.00 -12.96 19.74
C ALA A 304 -20.26 -13.97 18.60
N VAL A 305 -19.45 -15.02 18.51
CA VAL A 305 -19.64 -16.11 17.56
C VAL A 305 -20.79 -16.98 18.06
N SER A 306 -21.79 -17.22 17.22
CA SER A 306 -22.91 -18.10 17.58
C SER A 306 -22.40 -19.51 17.86
N ALA A 307 -23.09 -20.28 18.70
CA ALA A 307 -22.68 -21.68 18.97
C ALA A 307 -22.61 -22.53 17.69
N ALA A 308 -23.49 -22.27 16.73
CA ALA A 308 -23.50 -22.96 15.44
C ALA A 308 -22.29 -22.61 14.56
N ASP A 309 -21.93 -21.32 14.50
CA ASP A 309 -20.75 -20.87 13.78
C ASP A 309 -19.46 -21.37 14.44
N ALA A 310 -19.39 -21.33 15.77
CA ALA A 310 -18.26 -21.84 16.53
C ALA A 310 -18.02 -23.34 16.27
N LEU A 311 -19.10 -24.14 16.27
CA LEU A 311 -19.03 -25.55 15.93
C LEU A 311 -18.56 -25.76 14.48
N SER A 312 -19.13 -25.02 13.54
CA SER A 312 -18.79 -25.11 12.12
C SER A 312 -17.32 -24.76 11.87
N LEU A 313 -16.83 -23.67 12.45
CA LEU A 313 -15.44 -23.23 12.38
C LEU A 313 -14.50 -24.24 13.02
N ARG A 314 -14.86 -24.82 14.17
CA ARG A 314 -14.06 -25.86 14.84
C ARG A 314 -13.95 -27.13 13.99
N LEU A 315 -15.03 -27.52 13.29
CA LEU A 315 -15.02 -28.65 12.36
C LEU A 315 -14.14 -28.38 11.13
N ILE A 316 -14.21 -27.17 10.56
CA ILE A 316 -13.34 -26.76 9.46
C ILE A 316 -11.88 -26.81 9.93
N ALA A 317 -11.57 -26.21 11.07
CA ALA A 317 -10.21 -26.17 11.61
C ALA A 317 -9.66 -27.58 11.89
N ARG A 318 -10.47 -28.52 12.43
CA ARG A 318 -10.03 -29.92 12.61
C ARG A 318 -9.77 -30.63 11.29
N ARG A 319 -10.58 -30.37 10.26
CA ARG A 319 -10.35 -30.91 8.90
C ARG A 319 -9.09 -30.33 8.28
N THR A 320 -8.84 -29.04 8.43
CA THR A 320 -7.61 -28.38 7.98
C THR A 320 -6.39 -28.93 8.70
N TRP A 321 -6.44 -29.12 10.02
CA TRP A 321 -5.35 -29.73 10.78
C TRP A 321 -5.00 -31.14 10.29
N ARG A 322 -6.00 -31.92 9.88
CA ARG A 322 -5.80 -33.28 9.37
C ARG A 322 -4.87 -33.32 8.15
N TYR A 323 -4.76 -32.25 7.38
CA TYR A 323 -3.77 -32.12 6.31
C TYR A 323 -2.36 -32.27 6.87
N PHE A 324 -1.98 -31.46 7.86
CA PHE A 324 -0.66 -31.52 8.47
C PHE A 324 -0.44 -32.84 9.22
N GLU A 325 -1.47 -33.33 9.91
CA GLU A 325 -1.44 -34.61 10.63
C GLU A 325 -1.16 -35.80 9.70
N THR A 326 -1.59 -35.72 8.44
CA THR A 326 -1.45 -36.80 7.45
C THR A 326 -0.17 -36.66 6.60
N PHE A 327 0.17 -35.44 6.19
CA PHE A 327 1.18 -35.20 5.17
C PHE A 327 2.54 -34.71 5.71
N VAL A 328 2.61 -34.31 6.98
CA VAL A 328 3.89 -34.00 7.65
C VAL A 328 4.37 -35.26 8.36
N SER A 329 5.36 -35.92 7.77
CA SER A 329 5.89 -37.20 8.24
C SER A 329 7.37 -37.32 7.92
N GLU A 330 8.00 -38.40 8.37
CA GLU A 330 9.40 -38.71 8.01
C GLU A 330 9.62 -38.75 6.48
N THR A 331 8.63 -39.20 5.70
CA THR A 331 8.75 -39.26 4.23
C THR A 331 8.78 -37.89 3.56
N THR A 332 8.29 -36.86 4.24
CA THR A 332 8.34 -35.46 3.81
C THR A 332 9.40 -34.67 4.58
N ASN A 333 10.32 -35.36 5.27
CA ASN A 333 11.33 -34.77 6.16
C ASN A 333 10.73 -33.88 7.25
N MET A 334 9.53 -34.22 7.73
CA MET A 334 8.77 -33.41 8.69
C MET A 334 8.43 -31.99 8.18
N LEU A 335 8.40 -31.80 6.86
CA LEU A 335 8.01 -30.56 6.22
C LEU A 335 6.63 -30.69 5.56
N PRO A 336 5.82 -29.60 5.53
CA PRO A 336 4.52 -29.63 4.89
C PRO A 336 4.69 -29.58 3.37
N PRO A 337 4.04 -30.49 2.61
CA PRO A 337 4.05 -30.39 1.15
C PRO A 337 3.34 -29.13 0.67
N ASP A 338 3.59 -28.76 -0.59
CA ASP A 338 3.08 -27.53 -1.20
C ASP A 338 1.56 -27.59 -1.37
N ASN A 339 1.10 -28.70 -1.92
CA ASN A 339 -0.30 -29.03 -2.03
C ASN A 339 -0.51 -30.56 -2.09
N PHE A 340 -1.75 -30.97 -1.85
CA PHE A 340 -2.24 -32.30 -2.13
C PHE A 340 -3.39 -32.18 -3.12
N GLN A 341 -3.29 -32.86 -4.26
CA GLN A 341 -4.33 -32.91 -5.27
C GLN A 341 -5.09 -34.23 -5.13
N GLU A 342 -6.40 -34.17 -4.88
CA GLU A 342 -7.26 -35.36 -4.77
C GLU A 342 -7.72 -35.87 -6.14
N ASP A 343 -8.22 -34.96 -6.98
CA ASP A 343 -8.79 -35.24 -8.30
C ASP A 343 -7.84 -34.70 -9.39
N PRO A 344 -7.49 -35.46 -10.44
CA PRO A 344 -8.02 -36.79 -10.82
C PRO A 344 -7.34 -37.98 -10.18
N LYS A 345 -6.17 -37.77 -9.56
CA LYS A 345 -5.45 -38.81 -8.81
C LYS A 345 -4.76 -38.17 -7.61
N PRO A 346 -4.68 -38.87 -6.46
CA PRO A 346 -3.90 -38.43 -5.30
C PRO A 346 -2.45 -38.17 -5.65
N VAL A 347 -2.03 -36.90 -5.63
CA VAL A 347 -0.64 -36.49 -5.85
C VAL A 347 -0.24 -35.49 -4.77
N ILE A 348 0.90 -35.77 -4.12
CA ILE A 348 1.54 -34.87 -3.16
C ILE A 348 2.66 -34.13 -3.88
N ALA A 349 2.64 -32.79 -3.86
CA ALA A 349 3.77 -32.01 -4.33
C ALA A 349 4.87 -31.98 -3.26
N GLN A 350 5.94 -32.74 -3.50
CA GLN A 350 7.10 -32.91 -2.62
C GLN A 350 8.05 -31.69 -2.65
N ARG A 351 7.49 -30.50 -2.41
CA ARG A 351 8.21 -29.24 -2.20
C ARG A 351 7.50 -28.48 -1.10
N THR A 352 8.18 -27.56 -0.44
CA THR A 352 7.58 -26.73 0.61
C THR A 352 7.91 -25.26 0.36
N SER A 353 7.21 -24.35 1.07
CA SER A 353 7.42 -22.91 0.99
C SER A 353 7.56 -22.32 2.39
N PRO A 354 8.23 -21.16 2.54
CA PRO A 354 8.29 -20.45 3.82
C PRO A 354 6.89 -20.19 4.43
N THR A 355 5.89 -19.93 3.58
CA THR A 355 4.50 -19.77 4.00
C THR A 355 3.93 -21.06 4.58
N ASN A 356 4.11 -22.19 3.90
CA ASN A 356 3.60 -23.48 4.39
C ASN A 356 4.28 -23.91 5.69
N LEU A 357 5.58 -23.63 5.84
CA LEU A 357 6.28 -23.82 7.11
C LEU A 357 5.67 -22.96 8.21
N GLY A 358 5.49 -21.66 7.97
CA GLY A 358 4.82 -20.78 8.92
C GLY A 358 3.42 -21.26 9.31
N LEU A 359 2.63 -21.74 8.34
CA LEU A 359 1.30 -22.30 8.57
C LEU A 359 1.34 -23.60 9.38
N LEU A 360 2.31 -24.49 9.15
CA LEU A 360 2.51 -25.70 9.95
C LEU A 360 2.83 -25.34 11.41
N LEU A 361 3.78 -24.43 11.64
CA LEU A 361 4.18 -24.01 12.99
C LEU A 361 2.97 -23.43 13.75
N LEU A 362 2.23 -22.50 13.12
CA LEU A 362 1.02 -21.92 13.70
C LEU A 362 -0.08 -22.96 13.94
N SER A 363 -0.31 -23.85 12.98
CA SER A 363 -1.34 -24.90 13.07
C SER A 363 -1.02 -25.90 14.18
N THR A 364 0.25 -26.19 14.44
CA THR A 364 0.69 -27.09 15.52
C THR A 364 0.39 -26.49 16.89
N VAL A 365 0.69 -25.20 17.08
CA VAL A 365 0.34 -24.48 18.31
C VAL A 365 -1.19 -24.41 18.48
N ALA A 366 -1.92 -24.08 17.41
CA ALA A 366 -3.38 -24.04 17.45
C ALA A 366 -4.00 -25.41 17.77
N ALA A 367 -3.47 -26.51 17.20
CA ALA A 367 -3.94 -27.86 17.48
C ALA A 367 -3.76 -28.24 18.95
N ARG A 368 -2.65 -27.81 19.57
CA ARG A 368 -2.42 -27.96 21.01
C ARG A 368 -3.42 -27.13 21.83
N ASP A 369 -3.70 -25.89 21.43
CA ASP A 369 -4.67 -25.03 22.13
C ASP A 369 -6.12 -25.51 21.97
N PHE A 370 -6.47 -26.13 20.83
CA PHE A 370 -7.74 -26.82 20.64
C PHE A 370 -7.85 -28.14 21.43
N GLY A 371 -6.73 -28.67 21.92
CA GLY A 371 -6.64 -29.95 22.62
C GLY A 371 -6.68 -31.17 21.69
N TRP A 372 -6.29 -31.01 20.42
CA TRP A 372 -6.21 -32.11 19.45
C TRP A 372 -4.92 -32.92 19.58
N ILE A 373 -3.84 -32.28 20.04
CA ILE A 373 -2.54 -32.89 20.34
C ILE A 373 -2.07 -32.45 21.73
N GLY A 374 -1.20 -33.25 22.33
CA GLY A 374 -0.56 -32.91 23.61
C GLY A 374 0.59 -31.91 23.45
N THR A 375 1.02 -31.30 24.56
CA THR A 375 2.17 -30.37 24.57
C THR A 375 3.47 -31.05 24.11
N LEU A 376 3.69 -32.32 24.49
CA LEU A 376 4.90 -33.05 24.09
C LEU A 376 4.95 -33.25 22.57
N GLU A 377 3.88 -33.79 21.99
CA GLU A 377 3.76 -34.00 20.54
C GLU A 377 3.89 -32.68 19.76
N ALA A 378 3.35 -31.58 20.30
CA ALA A 378 3.52 -30.26 19.70
C ALA A 378 5.00 -29.82 19.67
N VAL A 379 5.73 -30.01 20.77
CA VAL A 379 7.17 -29.67 20.84
C VAL A 379 7.97 -30.54 19.87
N GLU A 380 7.77 -31.85 19.88
CA GLU A 380 8.48 -32.78 19.00
C GLU A 380 8.28 -32.44 17.52
N ARG A 381 7.05 -32.10 17.11
CA ARG A 381 6.76 -31.66 15.73
C ARG A 381 7.47 -30.36 15.37
N LEU A 382 7.49 -29.38 16.27
CA LEU A 382 8.16 -28.10 16.04
C LEU A 382 9.68 -28.28 15.94
N GLU A 383 10.28 -29.08 16.82
CA GLU A 383 11.71 -29.40 16.78
C GLU A 383 12.08 -30.12 15.48
N ALA A 384 11.29 -31.13 15.09
CA ALA A 384 11.55 -31.89 13.88
C ALA A 384 11.38 -31.07 12.59
N THR A 385 10.54 -30.03 12.60
CA THR A 385 10.39 -29.11 11.46
C THR A 385 11.58 -28.14 11.33
N LEU A 386 12.28 -27.85 12.43
CA LEU A 386 13.37 -26.87 12.50
C LEU A 386 14.78 -27.48 12.47
N ALA A 387 14.88 -28.81 12.62
CA ALA A 387 16.11 -29.58 12.49
C ALA A 387 16.55 -29.70 11.03
#